data_AF-A0A7X8WVX2-F1
#
_entry.id   AF-A0A7X8WVX2-F1
#
_cell.length_a   1.000
_cell.length_b   1.000
_cell.length_c   1.000
_cell.angle_alpha   90.00
_cell.angle_beta   90.00
_cell.angle_gamma   90.00
#
_symmetry.space_group_name_H-M   'P 1'
#
loop_
_entity.id
_entity.type
_entity.pdbx_description
1 polymer ?
#
loop_
_entity_poly.entity_id
_entity_poly.type
_entity_poly.pdbx_seq_one_letter_code
_entity_poly.pdbx_strand_id
1 'polypeptide(L)'
;NGPVVAFLYGPVSPGTTRTERTITGTLDEDSLVGPLEGEPFSELVRQMALGNTYVNAHTERYPDGEIRGQIMRRNIVKNDR
;
A
#
# COMPACT_ATOMS: atom_id res chain seq x y z
N ASN A 1 3.31 13.98 -2.01
CA ASN A 1 2.76 12.74 -1.42
C ASN A 1 1.30 12.68 -1.76
N GLY A 2 0.83 11.54 -2.28
CA GLY A 2 -0.59 11.29 -2.42
C GLY A 2 -1.22 11.08 -1.03
N PRO A 3 -2.54 11.18 -0.92
CA PRO A 3 -3.27 10.83 0.29
C PRO A 3 -3.13 9.33 0.60
N VAL A 4 -3.27 8.96 1.88
CA VAL A 4 -3.36 7.55 2.28
C VAL A 4 -4.74 7.04 1.88
N VAL A 5 -4.79 5.88 1.24
CA VAL A 5 -6.03 5.24 0.79
C VAL A 5 -6.31 3.90 1.47
N ALA A 6 -5.31 3.30 2.11
CA ALA A 6 -5.43 2.08 2.92
C ALA A 6 -4.19 1.92 3.81
N PHE A 7 -4.32 1.22 4.94
CA PHE A 7 -3.20 0.86 5.81
C PHE A 7 -2.86 -0.63 5.68
N LEU A 8 -1.61 -0.96 5.37
CA LEU A 8 -1.13 -2.35 5.38
C LEU A 8 -0.74 -2.81 6.79
N TYR A 9 -0.37 -1.87 7.65
CA TYR A 9 0.02 -2.10 9.03
C TYR A 9 -0.15 -0.82 9.84
N GLY A 10 -0.79 -0.92 10.99
CA GLY A 10 -1.10 0.24 11.81
C GLY A 10 -2.30 1.05 11.30
N PRO A 11 -2.55 2.24 11.87
CA PRO A 11 -1.69 2.97 12.82
C PRO A 11 -1.60 2.28 14.19
N VAL A 12 -0.38 1.95 14.64
CA VAL A 12 -0.10 1.33 15.95
C VAL A 12 1.09 2.01 16.61
N SER A 13 1.05 2.17 17.94
CA SER A 13 2.14 2.74 18.74
C SER A 13 2.37 1.92 20.02
N PRO A 14 3.61 1.51 20.34
CA PRO A 14 4.80 1.66 19.49
C PRO A 14 4.67 0.82 18.21
N GLY A 15 5.45 1.17 17.18
CA GLY A 15 5.54 0.38 15.95
C GLY A 15 6.24 -0.98 16.18
N THR A 16 6.90 -1.50 15.14
CA THR A 16 7.73 -2.71 15.27
C THR A 16 9.21 -2.36 15.29
N THR A 17 9.99 -3.13 16.05
CA THR A 17 11.46 -3.00 16.12
C THR A 17 12.20 -3.98 15.22
N ARG A 18 11.48 -4.86 14.51
CA ARG A 18 12.07 -5.83 13.57
C ARG A 18 12.42 -5.15 12.26
N THR A 19 13.64 -5.37 11.79
CA THR A 19 14.15 -4.86 10.50
C THR A 19 13.57 -5.59 9.30
N GLU A 20 13.13 -6.86 9.47
CA GLU A 20 12.52 -7.67 8.42
C GLU A 20 11.21 -8.30 8.89
N ARG A 21 10.15 -8.09 8.11
CA ARG A 21 8.82 -8.64 8.36
C ARG A 21 8.02 -8.79 7.09
N THR A 22 7.32 -9.91 6.96
CA THR A 22 6.24 -10.07 5.99
C THR A 22 4.93 -9.67 6.65
N ILE A 23 4.19 -8.78 6.00
CA ILE A 23 2.86 -8.36 6.43
C ILE A 23 1.86 -8.97 5.46
N THR A 24 0.93 -9.76 5.97
CA THR A 24 -0.15 -10.37 5.21
C THR A 24 -1.48 -9.90 5.77
N GLY A 25 -2.44 -9.63 4.90
CA GLY A 25 -3.79 -9.23 5.26
C GLY A 25 -4.68 -9.21 4.03
N THR A 26 -5.97 -9.03 4.26
CA THR A 26 -6.97 -8.79 3.22
C THR A 26 -7.42 -7.35 3.36
N LEU A 27 -7.43 -6.62 2.25
CA LEU A 27 -8.10 -5.32 2.18
C LEU A 27 -9.44 -5.54 1.47
N ASP A 28 -10.47 -4.93 2.02
CA ASP A 28 -11.81 -4.83 1.47
C ASP A 28 -12.25 -3.35 1.40
N GLU A 29 -13.52 -3.11 1.12
CA GLU A 29 -14.09 -1.76 0.98
C GLU A 29 -14.03 -0.99 2.30
N ASP A 30 -14.27 -1.65 3.43
CA ASP A 30 -14.19 -1.05 4.77
C ASP A 30 -12.76 -0.68 5.17
N SER A 31 -11.76 -1.24 4.47
CA SER A 31 -10.35 -0.92 4.67
C SER A 31 -9.92 0.38 3.98
N LEU A 32 -10.76 0.92 3.09
CA LEU A 32 -10.43 2.13 2.32
C LEU A 32 -10.66 3.39 3.16
N VAL A 33 -9.74 4.34 3.05
CA VAL A 33 -9.77 5.61 3.78
C VAL A 33 -9.47 6.78 2.87
N GLY A 34 -9.71 7.99 3.36
CA GLY A 34 -9.36 9.21 2.61
C GLY A 34 -10.20 9.31 1.32
N PRO A 35 -9.60 9.65 0.16
CA PRO A 35 -10.39 9.84 -1.07
C PRO A 35 -11.07 8.59 -1.63
N LEU A 36 -10.73 7.40 -1.14
CA LEU A 36 -11.39 6.15 -1.53
C LEU A 36 -12.33 5.60 -0.46
N GLU A 37 -12.53 6.33 0.65
CA GLU A 37 -13.47 5.93 1.69
C GLU A 37 -14.90 5.87 1.15
N GLY A 38 -15.55 4.72 1.32
CA GLY A 38 -16.91 4.47 0.80
C GLY A 38 -17.00 4.18 -0.70
N GLU A 39 -15.88 4.19 -1.42
CA GLU A 39 -15.80 3.77 -2.81
C GLU A 39 -15.73 2.23 -2.92
N PRO A 40 -16.16 1.63 -4.05
CA PRO A 40 -16.00 0.21 -4.26
C PRO A 40 -14.52 -0.17 -4.36
N PHE A 41 -14.16 -1.38 -3.93
CA PHE A 41 -12.76 -1.85 -3.94
C PHE A 41 -12.13 -1.84 -5.35
N SER A 42 -12.98 -1.93 -6.38
CA SER A 42 -12.58 -1.83 -7.79
C SER A 42 -11.89 -0.50 -8.12
N GLU A 43 -12.17 0.59 -7.40
CA GLU A 43 -11.52 1.87 -7.62
C GLU A 43 -10.05 1.84 -7.16
N LEU A 44 -9.75 1.23 -6.01
CA LEU A 44 -8.36 0.99 -5.60
C LEU A 44 -7.62 0.16 -6.66
N VAL A 45 -8.24 -0.92 -7.14
CA VAL A 45 -7.68 -1.77 -8.20
C VAL A 45 -7.41 -0.97 -9.48
N ARG A 46 -8.31 -0.06 -9.85
CA ARG A 46 -8.14 0.83 -11.01
C ARG A 46 -6.95 1.77 -10.83
N GLN A 47 -6.80 2.40 -9.66
CA GLN A 47 -5.67 3.29 -9.37
C GLN A 47 -4.33 2.54 -9.39
N MET A 48 -4.30 1.31 -8.87
CA MET A 48 -3.13 0.43 -8.99
C MET A 48 -2.81 0.09 -10.45
N ALA A 49 -3.83 -0.20 -11.26
CA ALA A 49 -3.65 -0.52 -12.68
C ALA A 49 -3.15 0.67 -13.51
N LEU A 50 -3.57 1.89 -13.15
CA LEU A 50 -3.08 3.14 -13.76
C LEU A 50 -1.68 3.54 -13.27
N GLY A 51 -1.13 2.84 -12.27
CA GLY A 51 0.16 3.17 -11.69
C GLY A 51 0.13 4.45 -10.86
N ASN A 52 -1.01 4.81 -10.26
CA ASN A 52 -1.15 5.99 -9.41
C ASN A 52 -0.86 5.72 -7.93
N THR A 53 -0.64 4.46 -7.56
CA THR A 53 -0.45 4.04 -6.16
C THR A 53 0.99 3.63 -5.85
N TYR A 54 1.41 3.91 -4.62
CA TYR A 54 2.70 3.51 -4.09
C TYR A 54 2.52 3.08 -2.62
N VAL A 55 3.42 2.24 -2.14
CA VAL A 55 3.54 1.91 -0.72
C VAL A 55 4.58 2.83 -0.09
N ASN A 56 4.30 3.28 1.12
CA ASN A 56 5.24 4.02 1.95
C ASN A 56 5.38 3.31 3.30
N ALA A 57 6.61 3.13 3.77
CA ALA A 57 6.91 2.62 5.10
C ALA A 57 7.47 3.77 5.96
N HIS A 58 6.89 3.96 7.14
CA HIS A 58 7.25 5.01 8.07
C HIS A 58 7.92 4.41 9.31
N THR A 59 8.87 5.15 9.89
CA THR A 59 9.46 4.84 11.20
C THR A 59 9.39 6.08 12.09
N GLU A 60 9.58 5.89 13.40
CA GLU A 60 9.62 7.01 14.35
C GLU A 60 10.73 8.01 14.02
N ARG A 61 11.85 7.54 13.44
CA ARG A 61 12.95 8.39 13.01
C ARG A 61 12.63 9.16 11.72
N TYR A 62 11.84 8.58 10.81
CA TYR A 62 11.47 9.18 9.54
C TYR A 62 9.94 9.18 9.36
N PRO A 63 9.23 10.09 10.06
CA PRO A 63 7.77 10.10 10.07
C PRO A 63 7.15 10.47 8.72
N ASP A 64 7.87 11.16 7.84
CA ASP A 64 7.41 11.47 6.47
C ASP A 64 7.57 10.31 5.48
N GLY A 65 8.16 9.19 5.94
CA GLY A 65 8.39 7.97 5.18
C GLY A 65 9.87 7.70 4.98
N GLU A 66 10.30 6.51 5.34
CA GLU A 66 11.68 6.03 5.16
C GLU A 66 11.87 5.38 3.77
N ILE A 67 10.89 4.60 3.32
CA ILE A 67 10.98 3.82 2.08
C ILE A 67 9.69 3.95 1.26
N ARG A 68 9.83 4.16 -0.06
CA ARG A 68 8.72 4.26 -1.01
C ARG A 68 8.92 3.35 -2.19
N GLY A 69 7.84 2.68 -2.63
CA GLY A 69 7.86 1.81 -3.80
C GLY A 69 6.58 1.91 -4.61
N GLN A 70 6.71 2.14 -5.92
CA GLN A 70 5.55 2.21 -6.82
C GLN A 70 4.91 0.83 -6.98
N ILE A 71 3.58 0.79 -6.94
CA ILE A 71 2.85 -0.42 -7.28
C ILE A 71 2.70 -0.46 -8.80
N MET A 72 3.28 -1.48 -9.41
CA MET A 72 3.18 -1.69 -10.86
C MET A 72 2.67 -3.09 -11.14
N ARG A 73 1.82 -3.22 -12.17
CA ARG A 73 1.46 -4.54 -12.68
C ARG A 73 2.71 -5.18 -13.26
N ARG A 74 3.10 -6.34 -12.73
CA ARG A 74 4.19 -7.13 -13.31
C ARG A 74 3.72 -7.69 -14.64
N ASN A 75 4.28 -7.20 -15.74
CA ASN A 75 4.13 -7.85 -17.04
C ASN A 75 4.98 -9.11 -17.04
N ILE A 76 4.35 -10.27 -16.82
CA ILE A 76 5.02 -11.55 -16.98
C ILE A 76 5.01 -11.84 -18.48
N VAL A 77 6.15 -11.63 -19.14
CA VAL A 77 6.37 -12.20 -20.48
C VAL A 77 6.45 -13.71 -20.28
N LYS A 78 5.41 -14.43 -20.68
CA LYS A 78 5.47 -15.89 -20.77
C LYS A 78 6.43 -16.24 -21.90
N ASN A 79 7.63 -16.67 -21.53
CA ASN A 79 8.58 -17.22 -22.48
C ASN A 79 8.32 -18.73 -22.57
N ASP A 80 7.28 -19.11 -23.31
CA ASP A 80 7.06 -20.48 -23.70
C ASP A 80 8.11 -20.81 -24.77
N ARG A 81 9.11 -21.62 -24.41
CA ARG A 81 10.00 -22.32 -25.34
C ARG A 81 9.53 -23.75 -25.49
#